data_AF-A0A1D2M259-F1
#
_entry.id   AF-A0A1D2M259-F1
#
_cell.length_a   1.000
_cell.length_b   1.000
_cell.length_c   1.000
_cell.angle_alpha   90.00
_cell.angle_beta   90.00
_cell.angle_gamma   90.00
#
_symmetry.space_group_name_H-M   'P 1'
#
loop_
_entity.id
_entity.type
_entity.pdbx_description
1 polymer ?
#
loop_
_entity_poly.entity_id
_entity_poly.type
_entity_poly.pdbx_seq_one_letter_code
_entity_poly.pdbx_strand_id
1 'polypeptide(L)'
;MRKEISPLGDNLAVYFGPRESTITIRSYANELVTVNIEYFLKEGTPPLLTLENCQELEAEWANNIGNGCKTVTLPAIKRGSRLDVYYVTSDERLTEYDIENKVFDQRSDFQHIQVVKSKTFGNMLVLDGLPNLAESDLVYTESIMCRGKEDFKGKEILVLGGGDGALLHELRKEDPKKVIMVEIDDMVMQACKTHLRSVCGDTLDNYQGDNYEVCSS
;
A
#
# COMPACT_ATOMS: atom_id res chain seq x y z
N MET A 1 -15.41 33.18 -10.19
CA MET A 1 -15.35 32.40 -11.45
C MET A 1 -14.27 33.00 -12.31
N ARG A 2 -13.25 32.22 -12.66
CA ARG A 2 -12.22 32.61 -13.64
C ARG A 2 -12.37 31.68 -14.84
N LYS A 3 -12.54 32.25 -16.04
CA LYS A 3 -12.72 31.51 -17.29
C LYS A 3 -11.60 31.90 -18.24
N GLU A 4 -10.86 30.91 -18.71
CA GLU A 4 -9.83 31.09 -19.74
C GLU A 4 -10.23 30.27 -20.96
N ILE A 5 -10.24 30.93 -22.13
CA ILE A 5 -10.64 30.34 -23.40
C ILE A 5 -9.39 30.29 -24.29
N SER A 6 -9.01 29.09 -24.71
CA SER A 6 -7.88 28.90 -25.62
C SER A 6 -8.32 29.14 -27.07
N PRO A 7 -7.46 29.73 -27.92
CA PRO A 7 -7.72 29.82 -29.37
C PRO A 7 -7.81 28.45 -30.06
N LEU A 8 -7.43 27.36 -29.37
CA LEU A 8 -7.54 25.97 -29.85
C LEU A 8 -8.91 25.32 -29.57
N GLY A 9 -9.86 26.03 -28.95
CA GLY A 9 -11.21 25.53 -28.64
C GLY A 9 -11.38 24.90 -27.24
N ASP A 10 -10.28 24.69 -26.52
CA ASP A 10 -10.31 24.24 -25.13
C ASP A 10 -10.82 25.33 -24.18
N ASN A 11 -11.60 24.94 -23.18
CA ASN A 11 -12.12 25.83 -22.16
C ASN A 11 -11.72 25.34 -20.76
N LEU A 12 -11.28 26.27 -19.92
CA LEU A 12 -11.02 26.04 -18.50
C LEU A 12 -11.90 26.99 -17.67
N ALA A 13 -12.70 26.41 -16.77
CA ALA A 13 -13.48 27.16 -15.80
C ALA A 13 -13.10 26.71 -14.39
N VAL A 14 -12.68 27.68 -13.57
CA VAL A 14 -12.36 27.47 -12.16
C VAL A 14 -13.37 28.20 -11.28
N TYR A 15 -13.98 27.44 -10.38
CA TYR A 15 -14.93 27.91 -9.38
C TYR A 15 -14.33 27.72 -7.99
N PHE A 16 -14.60 28.69 -7.12
CA PHE A 16 -14.20 28.65 -5.72
C PHE A 16 -15.47 28.67 -4.88
N GLY A 17 -15.54 27.82 -3.88
CA GLY A 17 -16.68 27.69 -2.99
C GLY A 17 -16.29 27.76 -1.51
N PRO A 18 -17.26 27.62 -0.60
CA PRO A 18 -17.01 27.46 0.82
C PRO A 18 -16.06 26.28 1.11
N ARG A 19 -15.47 26.26 2.31
CA ARG A 19 -14.53 25.20 2.78
C ARG A 19 -13.28 25.03 1.90
N GLU A 20 -12.81 26.15 1.35
CA GLU A 20 -11.62 26.17 0.46
C GLU A 20 -11.76 25.21 -0.72
N SER A 21 -13.01 24.99 -1.16
CA SER A 21 -13.29 24.10 -2.28
C SER A 21 -12.96 24.80 -3.60
N THR A 22 -12.34 24.03 -4.49
CA THR A 22 -12.06 24.42 -5.86
C THR A 22 -12.67 23.39 -6.79
N ILE A 23 -13.46 23.85 -7.76
CA ILE A 23 -14.01 23.02 -8.82
C ILE A 23 -13.36 23.47 -10.12
N THR A 24 -12.67 22.55 -10.79
CA THR A 24 -12.04 22.78 -12.08
C THR A 24 -12.76 21.98 -13.14
N ILE A 25 -13.41 22.66 -14.08
CA ILE A 25 -14.05 22.06 -15.25
C ILE A 25 -13.18 22.37 -16.46
N ARG A 26 -12.73 21.33 -17.16
CA ARG A 26 -11.99 21.45 -18.41
C ARG A 26 -12.73 20.74 -19.52
N SER A 27 -13.03 21.48 -20.58
CA SER A 27 -13.61 20.97 -21.81
C SER A 27 -12.54 21.01 -22.89
N TYR A 28 -12.30 19.87 -23.52
CA TYR A 28 -11.34 19.71 -24.59
C TYR A 28 -12.03 19.76 -25.95
N ALA A 29 -11.31 20.17 -26.99
CA ALA A 29 -11.84 20.25 -28.35
C ALA A 29 -12.33 18.89 -28.92
N ASN A 30 -11.91 17.76 -28.36
CA ASN A 30 -12.25 16.41 -28.78
C ASN A 30 -13.39 15.77 -27.95
N GLU A 31 -14.36 16.57 -27.50
CA GLU A 31 -15.58 16.12 -26.80
C GLU A 31 -15.33 15.48 -25.41
N LEU A 32 -14.12 15.60 -24.85
CA LEU A 32 -13.82 15.21 -23.48
C LEU A 32 -14.12 16.36 -22.52
N VAL A 33 -14.78 16.06 -21.41
CA VAL A 33 -14.93 16.96 -20.28
C VAL A 33 -14.41 16.28 -19.03
N THR A 34 -13.54 16.95 -18.29
CA THR A 34 -13.05 16.50 -16.99
C THR A 34 -13.45 17.48 -15.91
N VAL A 35 -13.94 16.97 -14.79
CA VAL A 35 -14.24 17.79 -13.61
C VAL A 35 -13.45 17.28 -12.42
N ASN A 36 -12.71 18.19 -11.79
CA ASN A 36 -12.00 17.93 -10.54
C ASN A 36 -12.62 18.78 -9.44
N ILE A 37 -12.96 18.15 -8.33
CA ILE A 37 -13.46 18.82 -7.13
C ILE A 37 -12.46 18.56 -6.01
N GLU A 38 -11.81 19.61 -5.56
CA GLU A 38 -10.86 19.58 -4.46
C GLU A 38 -11.44 20.41 -3.30
N TYR A 39 -11.33 19.92 -2.08
CA TYR A 39 -11.79 20.65 -0.89
C TYR A 39 -11.02 20.19 0.35
N PHE A 40 -10.95 21.08 1.35
CA PHE A 40 -10.35 20.72 2.62
C PHE A 40 -11.30 19.82 3.42
N LEU A 41 -10.85 18.60 3.72
CA LEU A 41 -11.55 17.68 4.60
C LEU A 41 -10.87 17.68 5.97
N LYS A 42 -11.59 18.12 7.00
CA LYS A 42 -11.09 18.08 8.38
C LYS A 42 -11.07 16.62 8.87
N GLU A 43 -9.97 16.22 9.51
CA GLU A 43 -9.82 14.90 10.12
C GLU A 43 -11.01 14.58 11.06
N GLY A 44 -11.57 13.38 10.94
CA GLY A 44 -12.73 12.92 11.71
C GLY A 44 -14.09 13.45 11.26
N THR A 45 -14.16 14.27 10.19
CA THR A 45 -15.44 14.68 9.60
C THR A 45 -15.81 13.81 8.40
N PRO A 46 -17.12 13.53 8.17
CA PRO A 46 -17.53 12.75 7.00
C PRO A 46 -17.20 13.51 5.71
N PRO A 47 -16.82 12.81 4.63
CA PRO A 47 -16.56 13.43 3.34
C PRO A 47 -17.84 14.09 2.82
N LEU A 48 -17.69 15.26 2.18
CA LEU A 48 -18.79 15.95 1.52
C LEU A 48 -19.26 15.19 0.28
N LEU A 49 -18.28 14.64 -0.46
CA LEU A 49 -18.50 13.86 -1.67
C LEU A 49 -18.37 12.38 -1.33
N THR A 50 -19.52 11.72 -1.15
CA THR A 50 -19.60 10.27 -1.06
C THR A 50 -19.65 9.66 -2.47
N LEU A 51 -19.38 8.36 -2.60
CA LEU A 51 -19.51 7.68 -3.88
C LEU A 51 -20.94 7.80 -4.44
N GLU A 52 -21.95 7.69 -3.58
CA GLU A 52 -23.36 7.81 -3.93
C GLU A 52 -23.66 9.19 -4.53
N ASN A 53 -23.28 10.28 -3.85
CA ASN A 53 -23.54 11.63 -4.36
C ASN A 53 -22.72 11.94 -5.62
N CYS A 54 -21.52 11.37 -5.77
CA CYS A 54 -20.77 11.53 -7.01
C CYS A 54 -21.46 10.81 -8.19
N GLN A 55 -22.03 9.63 -7.97
CA GLN A 55 -22.79 8.89 -8.99
C GLN A 55 -24.09 9.62 -9.37
N GLU A 56 -24.78 10.23 -8.40
CA GLU A 56 -25.94 11.09 -8.67
C GLU A 56 -25.56 12.29 -9.55
N LEU A 57 -24.48 12.99 -9.18
CA LEU A 57 -23.95 14.13 -9.96
C LEU A 57 -23.54 13.72 -11.37
N GLU A 58 -22.92 12.55 -11.51
CA GLU A 58 -22.54 11.97 -12.79
C GLU A 58 -23.77 11.71 -13.68
N ALA A 59 -24.83 11.12 -13.12
CA ALA A 59 -26.07 10.87 -13.84
C ALA A 59 -26.77 12.17 -14.27
N GLU A 60 -26.80 13.19 -13.40
CA GLU A 60 -27.32 14.51 -13.75
C GLU A 60 -26.54 15.15 -14.91
N TRP A 61 -25.22 15.05 -14.92
CA TRP A 61 -24.40 15.60 -16.01
C TRP A 61 -24.57 14.82 -17.31
N ALA A 62 -24.64 13.49 -17.25
CA ALA A 62 -24.93 12.67 -18.42
C ALA A 62 -26.25 13.11 -19.10
N ASN A 63 -27.28 13.39 -18.31
CA ASN A 63 -28.57 13.87 -18.82
C ASN A 63 -28.51 15.28 -19.44
N ASN A 64 -27.62 16.15 -18.96
CA ASN A 64 -27.54 17.55 -19.37
C ASN A 64 -26.52 17.82 -20.50
N ILE A 65 -25.47 17.00 -20.65
CA ILE A 65 -24.39 17.22 -21.63
C ILE A 65 -24.73 16.58 -22.99
N GLY A 66 -25.50 15.49 -23.02
CA GLY A 66 -26.01 14.90 -24.27
C GLY A 66 -26.16 13.38 -24.20
N ASN A 67 -27.08 12.84 -25.02
CA ASN A 67 -27.31 11.40 -25.11
C ASN A 67 -26.07 10.69 -25.69
N GLY A 68 -25.63 9.61 -25.03
CA GLY A 68 -24.56 8.73 -25.53
C GLY A 68 -23.15 9.02 -25.01
N CYS A 69 -22.99 9.97 -24.09
CA CYS A 69 -21.71 10.22 -23.43
C CYS A 69 -21.36 9.10 -22.44
N LYS A 70 -20.13 8.57 -22.51
CA LYS A 70 -19.58 7.73 -21.45
C LYS A 70 -19.12 8.63 -20.30
N THR A 71 -19.71 8.44 -19.14
CA THR A 71 -19.27 9.07 -17.89
C THR A 71 -18.50 8.06 -17.04
N VAL A 72 -17.54 8.55 -16.27
CA VAL A 72 -16.79 7.74 -15.29
C VAL A 72 -16.49 8.58 -14.06
N THR A 73 -16.92 8.11 -12.90
CA THR A 73 -16.48 8.61 -11.59
C THR A 73 -15.51 7.63 -10.95
N LEU A 74 -14.39 8.16 -10.44
CA LEU A 74 -13.43 7.40 -9.62
C LEU A 74 -13.64 7.70 -8.13
N PRO A 75 -13.25 6.78 -7.22
CA PRO A 75 -13.19 7.09 -5.80
C PRO A 75 -12.33 8.32 -5.52
N ALA A 76 -12.72 9.09 -4.50
CA ALA A 76 -12.00 10.29 -4.12
C ALA A 76 -10.60 9.96 -3.56
N ILE A 77 -9.57 10.57 -4.13
CA ILE A 77 -8.18 10.41 -3.67
C ILE A 77 -7.91 11.38 -2.51
N LYS A 78 -7.56 10.84 -1.34
CA LYS A 78 -7.18 11.61 -0.15
C LYS A 78 -5.73 12.04 -0.28
N ARG A 79 -5.45 13.34 -0.19
CA ARG A 79 -4.09 13.90 -0.32
C ARG A 79 -3.70 14.59 0.98
N GLY A 80 -2.45 14.40 1.41
CA GLY A 80 -1.93 15.00 2.65
C GLY A 80 -2.57 14.44 3.93
N SER A 81 -3.10 13.21 3.85
CA SER A 81 -3.53 12.48 5.05
C SER A 81 -2.33 12.20 5.95
N ARG A 82 -2.57 12.09 7.27
CA ARG A 82 -1.56 11.60 8.23
C ARG A 82 -1.23 10.11 8.03
N LEU A 83 -2.19 9.39 7.48
CA LEU A 83 -2.10 7.98 7.17
C LEU A 83 -2.11 7.81 5.67
N ASP A 84 -1.00 7.30 5.14
CA ASP A 84 -0.87 6.95 3.74
C ASP A 84 -1.57 5.61 3.50
N VAL A 85 -2.57 5.63 2.62
CA VAL A 85 -3.38 4.47 2.24
C VAL A 85 -3.13 4.03 0.80
N TYR A 86 -2.33 4.80 0.06
CA TYR A 86 -2.07 4.56 -1.36
C TYR A 86 -0.66 4.00 -1.52
N TYR A 87 -0.56 2.78 -2.02
CA TYR A 87 0.70 2.13 -2.36
C TYR A 87 0.69 1.73 -3.83
N VAL A 88 1.88 1.69 -4.42
CA VAL A 88 2.06 1.41 -5.84
C VAL A 88 2.46 -0.06 -6.01
N THR A 89 1.86 -0.74 -6.97
CA THR A 89 2.24 -2.12 -7.31
C THR A 89 3.59 -2.15 -8.05
N SER A 90 4.20 -3.32 -8.16
CA SER A 90 5.47 -3.49 -8.89
C SER A 90 5.37 -3.11 -10.38
N ASP A 91 4.16 -3.09 -10.95
CA ASP A 91 3.86 -2.63 -12.32
C ASP A 91 3.26 -1.21 -12.35
N GLU A 92 3.54 -0.40 -11.31
CA GLU A 92 3.24 1.03 -11.23
C GLU A 92 1.75 1.40 -11.17
N ARG A 93 0.88 0.48 -10.75
CA ARG A 93 -0.56 0.76 -10.57
C ARG A 93 -0.85 1.32 -9.18
N LEU A 94 -1.69 2.36 -9.14
CA LEU A 94 -2.19 2.94 -7.90
C LEU A 94 -3.18 2.00 -7.22
N THR A 95 -2.92 1.66 -5.95
CA THR A 95 -3.81 0.82 -5.14
C THR A 95 -4.12 1.51 -3.81
N GLU A 96 -5.40 1.61 -3.45
CA GLU A 96 -5.82 2.04 -2.10
C GLU A 96 -6.01 0.80 -1.23
N TYR A 97 -5.36 0.78 -0.06
CA TYR A 97 -5.49 -0.26 0.96
C TYR A 97 -6.37 0.24 2.11
N ASP A 98 -7.02 -0.69 2.81
CA ASP A 98 -7.86 -0.45 3.98
C ASP A 98 -7.04 -0.29 5.28
N ILE A 99 -6.08 0.64 5.25
CA ILE A 99 -5.18 0.91 6.38
C ILE A 99 -5.94 1.64 7.50
N GLU A 100 -5.86 1.08 8.72
CA GLU A 100 -6.48 1.63 9.93
C GLU A 100 -5.50 2.54 10.69
N ASN A 101 -4.23 2.14 10.80
CA ASN A 101 -3.20 2.91 11.46
C ASN A 101 -1.79 2.52 11.00
N LYS A 102 -0.82 3.34 11.39
CA LYS A 102 0.61 3.10 11.21
C LYS A 102 1.21 2.71 12.55
N VAL A 103 1.71 1.48 12.65
CA VAL A 103 2.20 0.90 13.92
C VAL A 103 3.72 1.07 14.08
N PHE A 104 4.45 1.20 12.98
CA PHE A 104 5.87 1.52 12.96
C PHE A 104 6.18 2.41 11.75
N ASP A 105 7.09 3.37 11.91
CA ASP A 105 7.57 4.26 10.84
C ASP A 105 8.92 4.84 11.26
N GLN A 106 10.00 4.33 10.68
CA GLN A 106 11.36 4.80 10.93
C GLN A 106 12.21 4.67 9.66
N ARG A 107 13.25 5.50 9.54
CA ARG A 107 14.28 5.38 8.50
C ARG A 107 15.53 4.77 9.15
N SER A 108 15.97 3.61 8.64
CA SER A 108 17.28 3.05 8.98
C SER A 108 18.39 3.68 8.12
N ASP A 109 19.63 3.24 8.30
CA ASP A 109 20.73 3.64 7.41
C ASP A 109 20.56 3.10 5.97
N PHE A 110 19.65 2.13 5.77
CA PHE A 110 19.43 1.46 4.49
C PHE A 110 18.15 1.93 3.80
N GLN A 111 17.02 1.98 4.52
CA GLN A 111 15.70 2.16 3.89
C GLN A 111 14.67 2.78 4.85
N HIS A 112 13.53 3.21 4.29
CA HIS A 112 12.35 3.58 5.08
C HIS A 112 11.54 2.33 5.40
N ILE A 113 11.28 2.12 6.68
CA ILE A 113 10.61 0.94 7.20
C ILE A 113 9.31 1.38 7.83
N GLN A 114 8.21 0.86 7.30
CA GLN A 114 6.89 1.07 7.86
C GLN A 114 6.25 -0.28 8.16
N VAL A 115 5.49 -0.32 9.25
CA VAL A 115 4.50 -1.37 9.47
C VAL A 115 3.16 -0.68 9.61
N VAL A 116 2.23 -1.05 8.73
CA VAL A 116 0.88 -0.47 8.68
C VAL A 116 -0.15 -1.56 8.91
N LYS A 117 -1.22 -1.26 9.65
CA LYS A 117 -2.28 -2.23 9.91
C LYS A 117 -3.40 -2.06 8.89
N SER A 118 -3.60 -3.07 8.06
CA SER A 118 -4.78 -3.24 7.21
C SER A 118 -5.86 -4.01 7.96
N LYS A 119 -7.12 -3.65 7.73
CA LYS A 119 -8.26 -4.40 8.27
C LYS A 119 -8.37 -5.80 7.64
N THR A 120 -8.05 -5.94 6.36
CA THR A 120 -8.14 -7.21 5.62
C THR A 120 -6.89 -8.07 5.73
N PHE A 121 -5.70 -7.45 5.67
CA PHE A 121 -4.42 -8.17 5.59
C PHE A 121 -3.67 -8.26 6.93
N GLY A 122 -4.17 -7.62 7.99
CA GLY A 122 -3.46 -7.50 9.26
C GLY A 122 -2.31 -6.51 9.16
N ASN A 123 -1.25 -6.72 9.94
CA ASN A 123 -0.05 -5.90 9.82
C ASN A 123 0.70 -6.20 8.50
N MET A 124 1.15 -5.14 7.84
CA MET A 124 1.86 -5.18 6.56
C MET A 124 3.21 -4.49 6.71
N LEU A 125 4.28 -5.18 6.32
CA LEU A 125 5.61 -4.60 6.16
C LEU A 125 5.69 -3.84 4.83
N VAL A 126 6.14 -2.60 4.90
CA VAL A 126 6.36 -1.74 3.74
C VAL A 126 7.78 -1.19 3.82
N LEU A 127 8.59 -1.42 2.79
CA LEU A 127 9.97 -0.96 2.69
C LEU A 127 10.10 0.02 1.51
N ASP A 128 10.60 1.23 1.77
CA ASP A 128 10.69 2.34 0.80
C ASP A 128 9.39 2.58 0.00
N GLY A 129 8.25 2.44 0.68
CA GLY A 129 6.92 2.63 0.08
C GLY A 129 6.39 1.43 -0.73
N LEU A 130 7.12 0.32 -0.76
CA LEU A 130 6.71 -0.92 -1.44
C LEU A 130 6.22 -1.95 -0.41
N PRO A 131 5.00 -2.49 -0.54
CA PRO A 131 4.55 -3.60 0.29
C PRO A 131 5.40 -4.86 0.07
N ASN A 132 5.94 -5.43 1.15
CA ASN A 132 6.78 -6.64 1.11
C ASN A 132 6.03 -7.89 1.55
N LEU A 133 5.30 -7.82 2.66
CA LEU A 133 4.60 -8.96 3.24
C LEU A 133 3.48 -8.48 4.18
N ALA A 134 2.36 -9.20 4.21
CA ALA A 134 1.33 -9.06 5.23
C ALA A 134 1.17 -10.32 6.08
N GLU A 135 0.55 -10.19 7.27
CA GLU A 135 0.22 -11.35 8.12
C GLU A 135 -0.69 -12.37 7.41
N SER A 136 -1.51 -11.93 6.45
CA SER A 136 -2.33 -12.81 5.61
C SER A 136 -1.56 -13.64 4.59
N ASP A 137 -0.28 -13.33 4.34
CA ASP A 137 0.46 -13.84 3.18
C ASP A 137 1.26 -15.12 3.48
N LEU A 138 0.93 -15.87 4.54
CA LEU A 138 1.67 -17.08 4.92
C LEU A 138 1.81 -18.11 3.78
N VAL A 139 0.84 -18.18 2.86
CA VAL A 139 0.87 -19.06 1.67
C VAL A 139 2.01 -18.68 0.71
N TYR A 140 2.42 -17.41 0.68
CA TYR A 140 3.56 -16.95 -0.12
C TYR A 140 4.87 -17.57 0.37
N THR A 141 5.06 -17.66 1.69
CA THR A 141 6.24 -18.27 2.30
C THR A 141 6.36 -19.75 1.93
N GLU A 142 5.26 -20.51 1.99
CA GLU A 142 5.23 -21.92 1.58
C GLU A 142 5.59 -22.09 0.09
N SER A 143 5.16 -21.13 -0.74
CA SER A 143 5.42 -21.13 -2.18
C SER A 143 6.91 -20.89 -2.48
N ILE A 144 7.55 -19.91 -1.80
CA ILE A 144 9.00 -19.67 -1.94
C ILE A 144 9.80 -20.90 -1.50
N MET A 145 9.39 -21.55 -0.42
CA MET A 145 10.03 -22.78 0.05
C MET A 145 9.89 -23.95 -0.93
N CYS A 146 9.01 -23.86 -1.95
CA CYS A 146 8.63 -25.01 -2.76
C CYS A 146 8.15 -26.18 -1.86
N ARG A 147 7.39 -25.85 -0.80
CA ARG A 147 6.94 -26.83 0.20
C ARG A 147 6.23 -28.01 -0.48
N GLY A 148 6.59 -29.22 -0.09
CA GLY A 148 6.06 -30.46 -0.67
C GLY A 148 6.72 -30.91 -1.99
N LYS A 149 7.61 -30.10 -2.59
CA LYS A 149 8.47 -30.53 -3.70
C LYS A 149 9.90 -30.80 -3.23
N GLU A 150 10.41 -29.95 -2.34
CA GLU A 150 11.73 -30.10 -1.73
C GLU A 150 11.62 -30.73 -0.34
N ASP A 151 12.54 -31.65 -0.05
CA ASP A 151 12.77 -32.17 1.31
C ASP A 151 13.93 -31.36 1.93
N PHE A 152 13.66 -30.61 3.00
CA PHE A 152 14.65 -29.78 3.69
C PHE A 152 15.36 -30.51 4.83
N LYS A 153 14.96 -31.74 5.15
CA LYS A 153 15.49 -32.49 6.27
C LYS A 153 17.00 -32.71 6.14
N GLY A 154 17.74 -32.33 7.18
CA GLY A 154 19.19 -32.48 7.23
C GLY A 154 19.98 -31.63 6.22
N LYS A 155 19.34 -30.69 5.51
CA LYS A 155 20.02 -29.79 4.56
C LYS A 155 20.62 -28.57 5.26
N GLU A 156 21.64 -28.00 4.63
CA GLU A 156 22.21 -26.70 4.98
C GLU A 156 21.68 -25.66 4.00
N ILE A 157 21.09 -24.60 4.52
CA ILE A 157 20.27 -23.64 3.75
C ILE A 157 20.80 -22.23 4.02
N LEU A 158 20.91 -21.43 2.96
CA LEU A 158 21.25 -20.00 3.03
C LEU A 158 20.04 -19.18 2.58
N VAL A 159 19.59 -18.26 3.43
CA VAL A 159 18.57 -17.26 3.15
C VAL A 159 19.25 -15.89 3.02
N LEU A 160 19.02 -15.19 1.91
CA LEU A 160 19.52 -13.85 1.67
C LEU A 160 18.35 -12.86 1.81
N GLY A 161 18.50 -11.87 2.69
CA GLY A 161 17.40 -11.02 3.14
C GLY A 161 16.44 -11.80 4.05
N GLY A 162 15.14 -11.57 3.86
CA GLY A 162 14.12 -12.24 4.67
C GLY A 162 14.03 -11.69 6.09
N GLY A 163 14.34 -10.40 6.30
CA GLY A 163 14.22 -9.73 7.59
C GLY A 163 12.83 -9.74 8.22
N ASP A 164 11.78 -10.11 7.46
CA ASP A 164 10.47 -10.46 7.99
C ASP A 164 10.46 -11.74 8.84
N GLY A 165 11.44 -12.63 8.66
CA GLY A 165 11.63 -13.85 9.41
C GLY A 165 10.67 -15.00 9.05
N ALA A 166 9.75 -14.83 8.10
CA ALA A 166 8.76 -15.85 7.75
C ALA A 166 9.42 -17.12 7.23
N LEU A 167 10.34 -16.95 6.27
CA LEU A 167 11.01 -18.07 5.62
C LEU A 167 11.85 -18.88 6.61
N LEU A 168 12.59 -18.19 7.48
CA LEU A 168 13.36 -18.85 8.53
C LEU A 168 12.45 -19.57 9.52
N HIS A 169 11.31 -18.96 9.90
CA HIS A 169 10.34 -19.56 10.79
C HIS A 169 9.74 -20.86 10.23
N GLU A 170 9.40 -20.90 8.95
CA GLU A 170 8.87 -22.11 8.30
C GLU A 170 9.96 -23.17 8.04
N LEU A 171 11.15 -22.78 7.56
CA LEU A 171 12.25 -23.74 7.33
C LEU A 171 12.65 -24.48 8.60
N ARG A 172 12.61 -23.82 9.77
CA ARG A 172 12.89 -24.46 11.07
C ARG A 172 11.95 -25.63 11.39
N LYS A 173 10.74 -25.66 10.82
CA LYS A 173 9.75 -26.72 11.03
C LYS A 173 10.04 -27.99 10.22
N GLU A 174 10.95 -27.91 9.23
CA GLU A 174 11.26 -28.99 8.29
C GLU A 174 12.55 -29.76 8.64
N ASP A 175 13.00 -29.68 9.91
CA ASP A 175 14.17 -30.40 10.45
C ASP A 175 15.50 -30.22 9.64
N PRO A 176 15.90 -28.99 9.27
CA PRO A 176 17.14 -28.76 8.55
C PRO A 176 18.36 -29.00 9.45
N LYS A 177 19.52 -29.29 8.83
CA LYS A 177 20.79 -29.38 9.56
C LYS A 177 21.26 -28.00 10.02
N LYS A 178 21.18 -26.99 9.16
CA LYS A 178 21.50 -25.60 9.49
C LYS A 178 20.79 -24.64 8.55
N VAL A 179 20.25 -23.54 9.06
CA VAL A 179 19.78 -22.40 8.27
C VAL A 179 20.60 -21.16 8.63
N ILE A 180 21.24 -20.52 7.65
CA ILE A 180 21.91 -19.24 7.82
C ILE A 180 21.06 -18.18 7.12
N MET A 181 20.59 -17.17 7.84
CA MET A 181 19.91 -16.01 7.28
C MET A 181 20.86 -14.82 7.32
N VAL A 182 20.98 -14.08 6.22
CA VAL A 182 21.81 -12.87 6.15
C VAL A 182 20.92 -11.68 5.82
N GLU A 183 20.73 -10.79 6.80
CA GLU A 183 19.89 -9.59 6.68
C GLU A 183 20.69 -8.36 7.07
N ILE A 184 20.75 -7.37 6.18
CA ILE A 184 21.58 -6.16 6.37
C ILE A 184 20.95 -5.19 7.36
N ASP A 185 19.62 -5.21 7.51
CA ASP A 185 18.89 -4.19 8.25
C ASP A 185 18.26 -4.77 9.53
N ASP A 186 18.99 -4.66 10.65
CA ASP A 186 18.51 -5.08 11.97
C ASP A 186 17.18 -4.41 12.35
N MET A 187 16.96 -3.16 11.91
CA MET A 187 15.73 -2.43 12.22
C MET A 187 14.51 -3.09 11.57
N VAL A 188 14.65 -3.69 10.38
CA VAL A 188 13.58 -4.48 9.77
C VAL A 188 13.24 -5.66 10.68
N MET A 189 14.25 -6.40 11.13
CA MET A 189 14.04 -7.56 12.00
C MET A 189 13.42 -7.16 13.35
N GLN A 190 13.84 -6.05 13.97
CA GLN A 190 13.23 -5.57 15.21
C GLN A 190 11.77 -5.13 15.02
N ALA A 191 11.46 -4.46 13.90
CA ALA A 191 10.09 -4.08 13.57
C ALA A 191 9.21 -5.33 13.38
N CYS A 192 9.69 -6.32 12.61
CA CYS A 192 8.98 -7.58 12.37
C CYS A 192 8.81 -8.40 13.64
N LYS A 193 9.85 -8.51 14.47
CA LYS A 193 9.78 -9.13 15.80
C LYS A 193 8.70 -8.49 16.67
N THR A 194 8.50 -7.18 16.58
CA THR A 194 7.53 -6.49 17.45
C THR A 194 6.11 -6.54 16.87
N HIS A 195 5.97 -6.39 15.55
CA HIS A 195 4.70 -6.10 14.91
C HIS A 195 4.20 -7.20 13.96
N LEU A 196 5.02 -8.19 13.58
CA LEU A 196 4.68 -9.27 12.65
C LEU A 196 4.90 -10.64 13.29
N ARG A 197 4.43 -10.81 14.53
CA ARG A 197 4.63 -12.04 15.31
C ARG A 197 3.95 -13.27 14.71
N SER A 198 2.80 -13.09 14.06
CA SER A 198 2.12 -14.19 13.37
C SER A 198 2.94 -14.76 12.19
N VAL A 199 3.87 -13.95 11.66
CA VAL A 199 4.77 -14.28 10.55
C VAL A 199 6.07 -14.90 11.05
N CYS A 200 6.80 -14.20 11.91
CA CYS A 200 8.15 -14.61 12.34
C CYS A 200 8.17 -15.55 13.55
N GLY A 201 7.05 -15.69 14.26
CA GLY A 201 6.96 -16.47 15.50
C GLY A 201 7.94 -15.96 16.56
N ASP A 202 8.75 -16.89 17.07
CA ASP A 202 9.84 -16.64 18.04
C ASP A 202 11.22 -16.52 17.37
N THR A 203 11.29 -16.65 16.05
CA THR A 203 12.54 -16.83 15.31
C THR A 203 13.48 -15.63 15.41
N LEU A 204 12.92 -14.43 15.53
CA LEU A 204 13.68 -13.19 15.68
C LEU A 204 13.90 -12.81 17.15
N ASP A 205 13.51 -13.67 18.11
CA ASP A 205 13.79 -13.42 19.52
C ASP A 205 15.28 -13.54 19.85
N ASN A 206 15.93 -14.52 19.21
CA ASN A 206 17.36 -14.77 19.31
C ASN A 206 17.92 -14.98 17.90
N TYR A 207 19.10 -14.44 17.60
CA TYR A 207 19.73 -14.61 16.29
C TYR A 207 20.55 -15.90 16.18
N GLN A 208 20.57 -16.71 17.22
CA GLN A 208 21.24 -18.00 17.24
C GLN A 208 20.34 -19.01 17.92
N GLY A 209 20.23 -20.19 17.31
CA GLY A 209 19.57 -21.35 17.89
C GLY A 209 20.29 -22.64 17.48
N ASP A 210 19.73 -23.78 17.87
CA ASP A 210 20.38 -25.08 17.70
C ASP A 210 20.69 -25.41 16.23
N ASN A 211 19.80 -25.01 15.31
CA ASN A 211 19.88 -25.30 13.89
C ASN A 211 19.77 -24.05 12.99
N TYR A 212 19.92 -22.85 13.54
CA TYR A 212 19.93 -21.62 12.74
C TYR A 212 20.80 -20.50 13.30
N GLU A 213 21.20 -19.60 12.39
CA GLU A 213 22.00 -18.42 12.68
C GLU A 213 21.52 -17.26 11.79
N VAL A 214 21.31 -16.09 12.38
CA VAL A 214 20.98 -14.85 11.70
C VAL A 214 22.20 -13.93 11.78
N CYS A 215 22.78 -13.64 10.63
CA CYS A 215 23.88 -12.72 10.47
C CYS A 215 23.33 -11.35 10.07
N SER A 216 23.53 -10.35 10.92
CA SER A 216 23.24 -8.95 10.60
C SER A 216 24.50 -8.10 10.69
N SER A 217 24.56 -7.04 9.88
CA SER A 217 25.72 -6.14 9.78
C SER A 217 25.75 -5.07 10.86
#